data_AF-A0A2K8T7H9-F1
#
_entry.id   AF-A0A2K8T7H9-F1
#
_cell.length_a   1.000
_cell.length_b   1.000
_cell.length_c   1.000
_cell.angle_alpha   90.00
_cell.angle_beta   90.00
_cell.angle_gamma   90.00
#
_symmetry.space_group_name_H-M   'P 1'
#
loop_
_entity.id
_entity.type
_entity.pdbx_description
1 polymer ?
#
loop_
_entity_poly.entity_id
_entity_poly.type
_entity_poly.pdbx_seq_one_letter_code
_entity_poly.pdbx_strand_id
1 'polypeptide(L)'
;MGLDMSLEIHHFNSNTFDHRRENLKASTRQQIQMNRGKHYNNKSGFKGVVVCNNWTGKFRAQTTVNRQPIIIGYFDTPEDAYQAYCDYVQPIHGEFFKRA
;
A
#
# COMPACT_ATOMS: atom_id res chain seq x y z
N MET A 1 19.42 2.42 26.19
CA MET A 1 18.66 2.77 24.97
C MET A 1 18.16 1.46 24.36
N GLY A 2 16.87 1.17 24.49
CA GLY A 2 16.29 -0.06 23.96
C GLY A 2 16.16 0.03 22.45
N LEU A 3 16.79 -0.91 21.73
CA LEU A 3 16.51 -1.09 20.31
C LEU A 3 15.07 -1.61 20.20
N ASP A 4 14.20 -0.86 19.54
CA ASP A 4 12.90 -1.39 19.13
C ASP A 4 13.15 -2.48 18.08
N MET A 5 13.10 -3.74 18.53
CA MET A 5 13.32 -4.93 17.70
C MET A 5 12.30 -5.07 16.55
N SER A 6 11.32 -4.18 16.48
CA SER A 6 10.28 -4.15 15.44
C SER A 6 10.69 -3.39 14.18
N LEU A 7 11.83 -2.67 14.21
CA LEU A 7 12.33 -1.85 13.10
C LEU A 7 13.34 -2.62 12.24
N GLU A 8 13.13 -2.60 10.92
CA GLU A 8 13.99 -3.19 9.91
C GLU A 8 14.59 -2.07 9.03
N ILE A 9 15.82 -2.23 8.53
CA ILE A 9 16.41 -1.28 7.56
C ILE A 9 15.78 -1.53 6.19
N HIS A 10 15.15 -0.50 5.62
CA HIS A 10 14.44 -0.59 4.35
C HIS A 10 14.93 0.45 3.33
N HIS A 11 15.01 0.04 2.07
CA HIS A 11 15.33 0.89 0.92
C HIS A 11 14.10 1.70 0.50
N PHE A 12 14.06 2.98 0.84
CA PHE A 12 12.91 3.84 0.62
C PHE A 12 12.50 3.93 -0.86
N ASN A 13 13.46 4.00 -1.79
CA ASN A 13 13.19 4.02 -3.24
C ASN A 13 12.91 2.64 -3.85
N SER A 14 12.92 1.55 -3.06
CA SER A 14 12.76 0.17 -3.52
C SER A 14 13.89 -0.34 -4.45
N ASN A 15 14.99 0.40 -4.60
CA ASN A 15 16.20 -0.03 -5.28
C ASN A 15 17.17 -0.63 -4.25
N THR A 16 17.34 -1.95 -4.30
CA THR A 16 18.21 -2.70 -3.39
C THR A 16 19.69 -2.48 -3.64
N PHE A 17 20.08 -1.83 -4.74
CA PHE A 17 21.47 -1.50 -5.05
C PHE A 17 21.88 -0.10 -4.60
N ASP A 18 20.93 0.71 -4.12
CA ASP A 18 21.20 2.07 -3.67
C ASP A 18 21.39 2.11 -2.15
N HIS A 19 22.64 2.01 -1.71
CA HIS A 19 23.02 1.98 -0.29
C HIS A 19 23.30 3.37 0.30
N ARG A 20 22.89 4.46 -0.36
CA ARG A 20 23.04 5.82 0.21
C ARG A 20 22.24 5.93 1.50
N ARG A 21 22.79 6.63 2.51
CA ARG A 21 22.14 6.81 3.82
C ARG A 21 20.72 7.39 3.72
N GLU A 22 20.50 8.31 2.79
CA GLU A 22 19.18 8.89 2.51
C GLU A 22 18.14 7.87 2.02
N ASN A 23 18.59 6.76 1.42
CA ASN A 23 17.74 5.69 0.94
C ASN A 23 17.46 4.60 1.99
N LEU A 24 18.23 4.55 3.07
CA LEU A 24 18.10 3.55 4.13
C LEU A 24 17.29 4.13 5.32
N LYS A 25 16.03 3.70 5.50
CA LYS A 25 15.17 4.11 6.61
C LYS A 25 14.89 2.95 7.57
N ALA A 26 15.04 3.18 8.87
CA ALA A 26 14.50 2.27 9.89
C ALA A 26 12.97 2.32 9.83
N SER A 27 12.36 1.22 9.41
CA SER A 27 10.93 1.13 9.11
C SER A 27 10.33 -0.11 9.76
N THR A 28 9.10 -0.01 10.24
CA THR A 28 8.34 -1.18 10.68
C THR A 28 7.95 -2.04 9.47
N ARG A 29 7.69 -3.33 9.70
CA ARG A 29 7.16 -4.25 8.66
C ARG A 29 5.89 -3.71 7.98
N GLN A 30 5.06 -2.97 8.71
CA GLN A 30 3.86 -2.33 8.15
C GLN A 30 4.24 -1.24 7.15
N GLN A 31 5.13 -0.32 7.52
CA GLN A 31 5.63 0.75 6.63
C GLN A 31 6.34 0.19 5.37
N ILE A 32 7.06 -0.92 5.51
CA ILE A 32 7.67 -1.62 4.37
C ILE A 32 6.59 -2.14 3.41
N GLN A 33 5.53 -2.78 3.94
CA GLN A 33 4.41 -3.24 3.12
C GLN A 33 3.63 -2.10 2.47
N MET A 34 3.53 -0.95 3.15
CA MET A 34 2.91 0.26 2.60
C MET A 34 3.61 0.75 1.33
N ASN A 35 4.94 0.55 1.21
CA ASN A 35 5.72 0.89 0.02
C ASN A 35 5.65 -0.14 -1.12
N ARG A 36 5.08 -1.34 -0.88
CA ARG A 36 5.04 -2.41 -1.88
C ARG A 36 4.12 -2.03 -3.04
N GLY A 37 4.50 -2.35 -4.28
CA GLY A 37 3.64 -2.20 -5.45
C GLY A 37 2.45 -3.17 -5.46
N LYS A 38 1.69 -3.16 -6.55
CA LYS A 38 0.60 -4.13 -6.76
C LYS A 38 1.11 -5.58 -6.73
N HIS A 39 0.28 -6.49 -6.23
CA HIS A 39 0.60 -7.91 -6.28
C HIS A 39 0.55 -8.43 -7.73
N TYR A 40 1.39 -9.41 -8.08
CA TYR A 40 1.50 -9.90 -9.46
C TYR A 40 0.19 -10.52 -9.99
N ASN A 41 -0.60 -11.13 -9.11
CA ASN A 41 -1.89 -11.72 -9.45
C ASN A 41 -3.06 -10.73 -9.41
N ASN A 42 -2.78 -9.43 -9.19
CA ASN A 42 -3.83 -8.43 -9.14
C ASN A 42 -4.35 -8.12 -10.55
N LYS A 43 -5.59 -8.53 -10.80
CA LYS A 43 -6.27 -8.38 -12.10
C LYS A 43 -6.82 -6.97 -12.36
N SER A 44 -6.93 -6.11 -11.35
CA SER A 44 -7.45 -4.75 -11.53
C SER A 44 -6.41 -3.81 -12.15
N GLY A 45 -5.12 -4.15 -12.09
CA GLY A 45 -4.03 -3.26 -12.49
C GLY A 45 -3.61 -2.26 -11.41
N PHE A 46 -4.44 -2.03 -10.37
CA PHE A 46 -4.19 -1.00 -9.36
C PHE A 46 -4.00 -1.57 -7.95
N LYS A 47 -3.02 -1.05 -7.22
CA LYS A 47 -2.80 -1.43 -5.82
C LYS A 47 -4.04 -1.06 -4.98
N GLY A 48 -4.42 -1.97 -4.07
CA GLY A 48 -5.58 -1.75 -3.19
C GLY A 48 -6.94 -1.97 -3.86
N VAL A 49 -6.97 -2.24 -5.17
CA VAL A 49 -8.20 -2.52 -5.91
C VAL A 49 -8.30 -4.00 -6.22
N VAL A 50 -9.42 -4.61 -5.85
CA VAL A 50 -9.74 -6.03 -6.08
C VAL A 50 -10.92 -6.12 -7.05
N VAL A 51 -10.80 -6.97 -8.08
CA VAL A 51 -11.93 -7.27 -8.97
C VAL A 51 -12.92 -8.17 -8.23
N CYS A 52 -14.17 -7.75 -8.12
CA CYS A 52 -15.24 -8.51 -7.50
C CYS A 52 -16.05 -9.26 -8.56
N ASN A 53 -16.38 -10.52 -8.28
CA ASN A 53 -17.21 -11.36 -9.15
C ASN A 53 -18.72 -11.22 -8.89
N ASN A 54 -19.15 -10.26 -8.05
CA ASN A 54 -20.53 -10.17 -7.54
C ASN A 54 -21.32 -8.99 -8.16
N TRP A 55 -22.64 -9.01 -7.93
CA TRP A 55 -23.64 -8.09 -8.49
C TRP A 55 -23.54 -6.62 -8.01
N THR A 56 -22.79 -6.34 -6.95
CA THR A 56 -22.64 -5.00 -6.35
C THR A 56 -21.22 -4.48 -6.60
N GLY A 57 -21.03 -3.66 -7.65
CA GLY A 57 -19.75 -3.03 -8.00
C GLY A 57 -18.67 -4.00 -8.49
N LYS A 58 -18.09 -3.70 -9.65
CA LYS A 58 -17.07 -4.56 -10.30
C LYS A 58 -15.71 -4.49 -9.60
N PHE A 59 -15.43 -3.39 -8.90
CA PHE A 59 -14.13 -3.14 -8.27
C PHE A 59 -14.32 -2.71 -6.82
N ARG A 60 -13.58 -3.34 -5.90
CA ARG A 60 -13.56 -2.99 -4.47
C ARG A 60 -12.23 -2.37 -4.11
N ALA A 61 -12.27 -1.18 -3.52
CA ALA A 61 -11.12 -0.54 -2.91
C ALA A 61 -10.98 -1.01 -1.46
N GLN A 62 -9.81 -1.49 -1.07
CA GLN A 62 -9.52 -1.97 0.27
C GLN A 62 -8.07 -1.68 0.68
N THR A 63 -7.85 -1.52 1.98
CA THR A 63 -6.52 -1.42 2.58
C THR A 63 -6.47 -2.19 3.89
N THR A 64 -5.28 -2.40 4.45
CA THR A 64 -5.12 -2.99 5.77
C THR A 64 -4.35 -2.01 6.65
N VAL A 65 -4.99 -1.54 7.72
CA VAL A 65 -4.38 -0.62 8.69
C VAL A 65 -4.37 -1.33 10.04
N ASN A 66 -3.23 -1.36 10.72
CA ASN A 66 -3.08 -1.99 12.04
C ASN A 66 -3.55 -3.46 12.04
N ARG A 67 -3.25 -4.20 10.96
CA ARG A 67 -3.67 -5.59 10.72
C ARG A 67 -5.17 -5.81 10.56
N GLN A 68 -5.97 -4.74 10.50
CA GLN A 68 -7.41 -4.81 10.25
C GLN A 68 -7.71 -4.48 8.79
N PRO A 69 -8.42 -5.35 8.05
CA PRO A 69 -8.86 -5.04 6.70
C PRO A 69 -9.95 -3.97 6.74
N ILE A 70 -9.78 -2.93 5.95
CA ILE A 70 -10.73 -1.82 5.80
C ILE A 70 -11.22 -1.82 4.36
N ILE A 71 -12.53 -1.89 4.19
CA ILE A 71 -13.20 -1.73 2.90
C ILE A 71 -13.52 -0.25 2.75
N ILE A 72 -13.00 0.36 1.70
CA ILE A 72 -13.16 1.79 1.42
C ILE A 72 -14.46 2.00 0.65
N GLY A 73 -14.75 1.13 -0.32
CA GLY A 73 -15.98 1.19 -1.11
C GLY A 73 -15.97 0.23 -2.30
N TYR A 74 -17.09 0.24 -3.02
CA TYR A 74 -17.32 -0.49 -4.26
C TYR A 74 -17.57 0.50 -5.38
N PHE A 75 -16.97 0.24 -6.55
CA PHE A 75 -16.94 1.14 -7.69
C PHE A 75 -17.15 0.35 -8.99
N ASP A 76 -17.59 1.06 -10.02
CA ASP A 76 -17.86 0.49 -11.35
C ASP A 76 -16.60 0.41 -12.21
N THR A 77 -15.64 1.30 -11.96
CA THR A 77 -14.36 1.37 -12.68
C THR A 77 -13.19 1.10 -11.72
N PRO A 78 -12.09 0.52 -12.22
CA PRO A 78 -10.88 0.33 -11.43
C PRO A 78 -10.19 1.65 -11.09
N GLU A 79 -10.32 2.68 -11.94
CA GLU A 79 -9.77 4.02 -11.75
C GLU A 79 -10.43 4.73 -10.56
N ASP A 80 -11.76 4.71 -10.47
CA ASP A 80 -12.49 5.33 -9.35
C ASP A 80 -12.15 4.63 -8.03
N ALA A 81 -12.07 3.30 -8.05
CA ALA A 81 -11.63 2.53 -6.90
C ALA A 81 -10.20 2.88 -6.47
N TYR A 82 -9.29 3.09 -7.43
CA TYR A 82 -7.91 3.45 -7.13
C TYR A 82 -7.80 4.88 -6.60
N GLN A 83 -8.60 5.81 -7.12
CA GLN A 83 -8.65 7.18 -6.63
C GLN A 83 -9.13 7.22 -5.17
N ALA A 84 -10.23 6.52 -4.86
CA ALA A 84 -10.70 6.38 -3.48
C ALA A 84 -9.68 5.69 -2.56
N TYR A 85 -8.94 4.71 -3.07
CA TYR A 85 -7.83 4.11 -2.34
C TYR A 85 -6.72 5.14 -2.05
N CYS A 86 -6.32 5.93 -3.04
CA CYS A 86 -5.31 6.98 -2.87
C CYS A 86 -5.73 7.99 -1.81
N ASP A 87 -6.96 8.49 -1.88
CA ASP A 87 -7.47 9.53 -0.99
C ASP A 87 -7.56 9.03 0.47
N TYR A 88 -7.95 7.76 0.66
CA TYR A 88 -8.00 7.15 1.99
C TYR A 88 -6.59 6.90 2.57
N VAL A 89 -5.66 6.45 1.73
CA VAL A 89 -4.36 5.92 2.17
C VAL A 89 -3.29 6.99 2.27
N GLN A 90 -3.37 8.05 1.47
CA GLN A 90 -2.44 9.18 1.47
C GLN A 90 -2.21 9.78 2.88
N PRO A 91 -3.25 10.13 3.67
CA PRO A 91 -3.04 10.65 5.02
C PRO A 91 -2.51 9.59 6.01
N ILE A 92 -2.75 8.30 5.76
CA ILE A 92 -2.36 7.20 6.66
C ILE A 92 -0.91 6.78 6.44
N HIS A 93 -0.51 6.66 5.18
CA HIS A 93 0.83 6.19 4.81
C HIS A 93 1.87 7.31 4.80
N GLY A 94 1.44 8.58 4.66
CA GLY A 94 2.33 9.74 4.66
C GLY A 94 3.47 9.58 3.66
N GLU A 95 4.72 9.68 4.13
CA GLU A 95 5.91 9.53 3.28
C GLU A 95 6.06 8.14 2.64
N PHE A 96 5.42 7.10 3.18
CA PHE A 96 5.46 5.74 2.62
C PHE A 96 4.38 5.52 1.55
N PHE A 97 3.59 6.54 1.22
CA PHE A 97 2.65 6.48 0.13
C PHE A 97 3.38 6.65 -1.20
N LYS A 98 3.33 5.62 -2.04
CA LYS A 98 3.74 5.69 -3.44
C LYS A 98 2.53 5.47 -4.32
N ARG A 99 2.24 6.43 -5.20
CA ARG A 99 1.41 6.19 -6.38
C ARG A 99 2.17 5.23 -7.29
N ALA A 100 1.57 4.08 -7.54
CA ALA A 100 2.11 2.99 -8.36
C ALA A 100 1.05 2.52 -9.36
#